data_AF-A0A9D0YZ89-F1
#
_entry.id   AF-A0A9D0YZ89-F1
#
_cell.length_a   1.000
_cell.length_b   1.000
_cell.length_c   1.000
_cell.angle_alpha   90.00
_cell.angle_beta   90.00
_cell.angle_gamma   90.00
#
_symmetry.space_group_name_H-M   'P 1'
#
loop_
_entity.id
_entity.type
_entity.pdbx_description
1 polymer ?
#
loop_
_entity_poly.entity_id
_entity_poly.type
_entity_poly.pdbx_seq_one_letter_code
_entity_poly.pdbx_strand_id
1 'polypeptide(L)'
;MRKKRKQRGLAIIELLLVFAILGVIAVVIVLASGFIQKANAEKSFQQFQQTIITAANSYIEKYRDVLPASELCINIPYQNLTKEDLLQESDYRCDATGIVSVYQDKSKDNYELYLTCKNVHNDKVVYQREGNPNECIRANGNFAVQIVSMKEENDGILQDYLTSDWATGKIRLELSAYSPYFYPIQEFQYSLDDGQTYETIAGNELVLEENIQGKIKIRAMDTNHDYSTEKNIYVKLDNTTPIPIIKGTGASSMPIDTGTYVSQSVMLSGTLENNPISPVQYDWYSCSNTIDITSCAKVSENTEKYQVTSNGIYRVKATTSAGLYSYSSPFEVKIDKTAYQIRVNSSENTLVTITNNST
;
A
#
# COMPACT_ATOMS: atom_id res chain seq x y z
N MET A 1 39.38 -21.51 97.52
CA MET A 1 39.01 -20.47 96.53
C MET A 1 40.14 -19.46 96.39
N ARG A 2 40.22 -18.80 95.22
CA ARG A 2 41.21 -17.81 94.72
C ARG A 2 42.52 -18.37 94.13
N LYS A 3 42.48 -18.65 92.82
CA LYS A 3 43.65 -18.54 91.93
C LYS A 3 44.09 -17.06 91.88
N LYS A 4 45.27 -16.72 92.40
CA LYS A 4 45.96 -15.45 92.09
C LYS A 4 46.70 -15.63 90.76
N ARG A 5 46.25 -14.91 89.72
CA ARG A 5 46.95 -14.74 88.43
C ARG A 5 48.30 -14.05 88.68
N LYS A 6 49.39 -14.63 88.17
CA LYS A 6 50.65 -13.89 87.93
C LYS A 6 50.32 -12.73 86.98
N GLN A 7 50.48 -11.48 87.42
CA GLN A 7 50.71 -10.39 86.50
C GLN A 7 52.09 -10.62 85.88
N ARG A 8 52.13 -11.12 84.65
CA ARG A 8 53.33 -10.98 83.82
C ARG A 8 53.22 -9.60 83.19
N GLY A 9 54.23 -8.77 83.39
CA GLY A 9 54.35 -7.50 82.67
C GLY A 9 54.23 -7.74 81.17
N LEU A 10 53.60 -6.80 80.46
CA LEU A 10 53.44 -6.84 79.02
C LEU A 10 54.80 -7.16 78.40
N ALA A 11 54.90 -8.36 77.83
CA ALA A 11 56.01 -8.68 76.96
C ALA A 11 55.87 -7.76 75.76
N ILE A 12 56.96 -7.07 75.42
CA ILE A 12 57.16 -6.13 74.30
C ILE A 12 56.40 -6.51 73.00
N ILE A 13 56.15 -7.80 72.83
CA ILE A 13 55.34 -8.42 71.78
C ILE A 13 53.90 -7.89 71.68
N GLU A 14 53.19 -7.60 72.79
CA GLU A 14 51.79 -7.12 72.72
C GLU A 14 51.68 -5.64 72.31
N LEU A 15 52.62 -4.79 72.72
CA LEU A 15 52.61 -3.36 72.38
C LEU A 15 52.96 -3.13 70.89
N LEU A 16 53.90 -3.94 70.38
CA LEU A 16 54.30 -3.92 68.98
C LEU A 16 53.15 -4.36 68.06
N LEU A 17 52.29 -5.26 68.55
CA LEU A 17 51.08 -5.68 67.85
C LEU A 17 50.05 -4.54 67.71
N VAL A 18 49.88 -3.71 68.74
CA VAL A 18 48.86 -2.64 68.74
C VAL A 18 49.23 -1.48 67.83
N PHE A 19 50.49 -1.04 67.83
CA PHE A 19 50.95 0.02 66.91
C PHE A 19 51.00 -0.44 65.47
N ALA A 20 51.31 -1.72 65.22
CA ALA A 20 51.20 -2.30 63.90
C ALA A 20 49.74 -2.27 63.40
N ILE A 21 48.76 -2.56 64.26
CA ILE A 21 47.34 -2.53 63.87
C ILE A 21 46.86 -1.08 63.62
N LEU A 22 47.21 -0.11 64.47
CA LEU A 22 46.78 1.28 64.31
C LEU A 22 47.44 2.00 63.12
N GLY A 23 48.72 1.72 62.85
CA GLY A 23 49.42 2.24 61.67
C GLY A 23 48.82 1.70 60.37
N VAL A 24 48.38 0.44 60.37
CA VAL A 24 47.68 -0.16 59.23
C VAL A 24 46.30 0.48 59.03
N ILE A 25 45.55 0.80 60.09
CA ILE A 25 44.20 1.40 59.97
C ILE A 25 44.25 2.86 59.48
N ALA A 26 45.21 3.68 59.94
CA ALA A 26 45.27 5.10 59.58
C ALA A 26 45.67 5.35 58.11
N VAL A 27 46.60 4.55 57.57
CA VAL A 27 46.99 4.61 56.15
C VAL A 27 45.83 4.19 55.24
N VAL A 28 45.02 3.22 55.68
CA VAL A 28 43.85 2.75 54.93
C VAL A 28 42.76 3.84 54.81
N ILE A 29 42.64 4.76 55.78
CA ILE A 29 41.59 5.79 55.77
C ILE A 29 41.95 7.03 54.91
N VAL A 30 43.21 7.49 54.91
CA VAL A 30 43.62 8.67 54.10
C VAL A 30 43.71 8.35 52.61
N LEU A 31 44.15 7.13 52.24
CA LEU A 31 44.03 6.65 50.87
C LEU A 31 42.56 6.53 50.44
N ALA A 32 41.61 6.37 51.36
CA ALA A 32 40.20 6.30 51.00
C ALA A 32 39.60 7.66 50.58
N SER A 33 40.01 8.82 51.14
CA SER A 33 39.28 10.10 50.95
C SER A 33 39.61 10.91 49.68
N GLY A 34 40.86 10.99 49.23
CA GLY A 34 41.22 11.57 47.93
C GLY A 34 40.69 10.74 46.76
N PHE A 35 40.60 9.43 46.96
CA PHE A 35 39.86 8.53 46.09
C PHE A 35 38.36 8.86 46.07
N ILE A 36 37.73 9.28 47.18
CA ILE A 36 36.28 9.57 47.24
C ILE A 36 35.86 10.79 46.37
N GLN A 37 36.64 11.88 46.28
CA GLN A 37 36.24 13.05 45.46
C GLN A 37 36.50 12.88 43.96
N LYS A 38 37.67 12.36 43.57
CA LYS A 38 37.95 12.09 42.15
C LYS A 38 37.00 11.02 41.60
N ALA A 39 36.64 10.05 42.44
CA ALA A 39 35.60 9.09 42.12
C ALA A 39 34.23 9.74 41.87
N ASN A 40 33.91 10.89 42.48
CA ASN A 40 32.60 11.54 42.27
C ASN A 40 32.46 12.23 40.91
N ALA A 41 33.50 12.90 40.40
CA ALA A 41 33.44 13.56 39.09
C ALA A 41 33.44 12.56 37.92
N GLU A 42 34.23 11.48 38.05
CA GLU A 42 34.21 10.35 37.13
C GLU A 42 32.82 9.70 37.08
N LYS A 43 32.21 9.49 38.27
CA LYS A 43 30.87 8.91 38.38
C LYS A 43 29.81 9.72 37.65
N SER A 44 29.91 11.03 37.70
CA SER A 44 28.92 11.92 37.11
C SER A 44 28.91 11.80 35.57
N PHE A 45 30.08 11.74 34.92
CA PHE A 45 30.11 11.59 33.46
C PHE A 45 29.66 10.20 32.98
N GLN A 46 29.98 9.14 33.73
CA GLN A 46 29.52 7.78 33.38
C GLN A 46 28.00 7.65 33.38
N GLN A 47 27.30 8.38 34.25
CA GLN A 47 25.84 8.41 34.26
C GLN A 47 25.28 8.98 32.95
N PHE A 48 25.92 10.02 32.42
CA PHE A 48 25.49 10.66 31.17
C PHE A 48 25.63 9.73 29.94
N GLN A 49 26.71 8.95 29.86
CA GLN A 49 26.90 8.00 28.75
C GLN A 49 25.76 6.96 28.67
N GLN A 50 25.20 6.55 29.80
CA GLN A 50 24.08 5.61 29.82
C GLN A 50 22.77 6.22 29.32
N THR A 51 22.60 7.53 29.48
CA THR A 51 21.45 8.24 28.93
C THR A 51 21.49 8.21 27.40
N ILE A 52 22.66 8.43 26.78
CA ILE A 52 22.86 8.37 25.32
C ILE A 52 22.48 7.00 24.74
N ILE A 53 22.95 5.93 25.39
CA ILE A 53 22.66 4.55 24.98
C ILE A 53 21.15 4.26 25.07
N THR A 54 20.49 4.73 26.14
CA THR A 54 19.04 4.58 26.32
C THR A 54 18.27 5.27 25.19
N ALA A 55 18.68 6.48 24.82
CA ALA A 55 18.07 7.21 23.73
C ALA A 55 18.21 6.51 22.37
N ALA A 56 19.41 5.99 22.07
CA ALA A 56 19.65 5.19 20.87
C ALA A 56 18.73 3.96 20.83
N ASN A 57 18.52 3.31 21.98
CA ASN A 57 17.57 2.22 22.09
C ASN A 57 16.13 2.65 21.84
N SER A 58 15.68 3.77 22.41
CA SER A 58 14.33 4.26 22.15
C SER A 58 14.14 4.71 20.70
N TYR A 59 15.18 5.17 20.00
CA TYR A 59 15.11 5.50 18.58
C TYR A 59 14.95 4.22 17.76
N ILE A 60 15.78 3.24 18.08
CA ILE A 60 15.68 1.89 17.53
C ILE A 60 14.34 1.26 17.86
N GLU A 61 13.72 1.59 19.00
CA GLU A 61 12.44 1.04 19.43
C GLU A 61 11.24 1.74 18.78
N LYS A 62 11.31 3.06 18.63
CA LYS A 62 10.28 3.88 18.00
C LYS A 62 10.17 3.59 16.50
N TYR A 63 11.31 3.34 15.86
CA TYR A 63 11.37 2.89 14.48
C TYR A 63 11.63 1.40 14.39
N ARG A 64 11.48 0.65 15.49
CA ARG A 64 11.78 -0.80 15.52
C ARG A 64 11.04 -1.55 14.45
N ASP A 65 9.81 -1.10 14.18
CA ASP A 65 8.93 -1.67 13.19
C ASP A 65 9.37 -1.39 11.74
N VAL A 66 10.24 -0.40 11.54
CA VAL A 66 10.80 0.03 10.25
C VAL A 66 12.33 -0.07 10.23
N LEU A 67 12.92 -0.79 11.20
CA LEU A 67 14.37 -1.01 11.39
C LEU A 67 14.71 -2.52 11.41
N PRO A 68 15.95 -2.92 11.09
CA PRO A 68 16.33 -4.33 10.92
C PRO A 68 16.63 -5.12 12.21
N ALA A 69 16.45 -6.46 12.15
CA ALA A 69 16.55 -7.40 13.29
C ALA A 69 17.81 -8.32 13.32
N SER A 70 18.59 -8.45 12.23
CA SER A 70 19.82 -9.28 12.11
C SER A 70 21.09 -8.43 12.30
N GLU A 71 21.97 -8.79 13.26
CA GLU A 71 23.15 -8.04 13.75
C GLU A 71 23.08 -6.52 13.53
N LEU A 72 22.56 -5.84 14.55
CA LEU A 72 22.06 -4.46 14.53
C LEU A 72 23.14 -3.39 14.29
N CYS A 73 23.78 -3.31 13.11
CA CYS A 73 24.77 -2.29 12.74
C CYS A 73 24.06 -1.04 12.17
N ILE A 74 23.72 -0.08 13.02
CA ILE A 74 23.08 1.19 12.62
C ILE A 74 23.97 2.36 13.02
N ASN A 75 24.28 3.19 12.05
CA ASN A 75 24.83 4.51 12.29
C ASN A 75 23.66 5.46 12.50
N ILE A 76 23.36 5.70 13.77
CA ILE A 76 22.40 6.73 14.15
C ILE A 76 23.21 8.02 14.29
N PRO A 77 22.94 9.05 13.48
CA PRO A 77 23.49 10.37 13.74
C PRO A 77 23.14 10.77 15.17
N TYR A 78 24.11 11.15 16.02
CA TYR A 78 23.84 11.52 17.42
C TYR A 78 22.72 12.56 17.52
N GLN A 79 22.67 13.44 16.52
CA GLN A 79 21.63 14.45 16.37
C GLN A 79 20.21 13.90 16.17
N ASN A 80 20.00 12.72 15.59
CA ASN A 80 18.66 12.11 15.46
C ASN A 80 18.09 11.71 16.83
N LEU A 81 18.94 11.38 17.80
CA LEU A 81 18.52 11.01 19.17
C LEU A 81 18.00 12.22 19.95
N THR A 82 18.65 13.37 19.78
CA THR A 82 18.21 14.63 20.40
C THR A 82 16.99 15.22 19.66
N LYS A 83 16.86 15.05 18.34
CA LYS A 83 15.72 15.55 17.53
C LYS A 83 14.38 14.86 17.80
N GLU A 84 14.41 13.65 18.34
CA GLU A 84 13.20 12.87 18.61
C GLU A 84 12.80 12.79 20.09
N ASP A 85 13.36 13.68 20.91
CA ASP A 85 13.14 13.78 22.36
C ASP A 85 13.54 12.52 23.14
N LEU A 86 14.55 11.81 22.65
CA LEU A 86 15.01 10.59 23.27
C LEU A 86 16.19 10.84 24.24
N LEU A 87 16.86 12.01 24.15
CA LEU A 87 18.04 12.39 24.96
C LEU A 87 18.04 13.88 25.37
N GLN A 88 18.39 14.22 26.61
CA GLN A 88 18.59 15.61 27.12
C GLN A 88 19.97 15.83 27.75
N GLU A 89 20.59 17.00 27.53
CA GLU A 89 21.93 17.37 28.04
C GLU A 89 21.87 18.43 29.16
N SER A 90 22.67 18.29 30.23
CA SER A 90 22.67 19.20 31.40
C SER A 90 24.07 19.64 31.85
N ASP A 91 24.84 18.75 32.47
CA ASP A 91 26.15 19.06 33.09
C ASP A 91 27.32 18.84 32.11
N TYR A 92 27.04 18.18 30.98
CA TYR A 92 27.98 17.76 29.94
C TYR A 92 27.38 17.92 28.54
N ARG A 93 28.24 18.14 27.54
CA ARG A 93 27.84 18.30 26.13
C ARG A 93 28.83 17.63 25.17
N CYS A 94 28.32 17.06 24.07
CA CYS A 94 29.09 16.38 23.03
C CYS A 94 28.94 16.98 21.61
N ASP A 95 29.79 16.58 20.66
CA ASP A 95 29.80 17.08 19.26
C ASP A 95 28.67 16.50 18.38
N ALA A 96 28.11 17.33 17.49
CA ALA A 96 26.88 17.07 16.74
C ALA A 96 27.06 16.17 15.50
N THR A 97 28.25 16.18 14.90
CA THR A 97 28.61 15.24 13.83
C THR A 97 28.99 13.87 14.37
N GLY A 98 28.92 13.71 15.70
CA GLY A 98 29.13 12.44 16.36
C GLY A 98 28.14 11.38 15.87
N ILE A 99 28.62 10.15 15.87
CA ILE A 99 27.83 9.00 15.44
C ILE A 99 27.72 8.04 16.60
N VAL A 100 26.50 7.59 16.85
CA VAL A 100 26.23 6.48 17.76
C VAL A 100 26.08 5.26 16.88
N SER A 101 27.11 4.42 16.91
CA SER A 101 27.11 3.15 16.22
C SER A 101 26.58 2.10 17.19
N VAL A 102 25.41 1.56 16.86
CA VAL A 102 24.86 0.40 17.55
C VAL A 102 25.26 -0.82 16.73
N TYR A 103 25.68 -1.91 17.37
CA TYR A 103 26.03 -3.19 16.75
C TYR A 103 25.87 -4.34 17.74
N GLN A 104 25.42 -5.50 17.28
CA GLN A 104 25.01 -6.60 18.16
C GLN A 104 26.02 -7.75 18.09
N ASP A 105 26.43 -8.30 19.23
CA ASP A 105 27.35 -9.45 19.33
C ASP A 105 26.78 -10.49 20.32
N LYS A 106 26.74 -11.78 19.92
CA LYS A 106 26.18 -12.91 20.69
C LYS A 106 24.87 -12.59 21.44
N SER A 107 23.94 -11.93 20.72
CA SER A 107 22.61 -11.49 21.20
C SER A 107 22.61 -10.35 22.23
N LYS A 108 23.65 -9.50 22.25
CA LYS A 108 23.70 -8.27 23.06
C LYS A 108 24.05 -7.07 22.21
N ASP A 109 23.33 -5.97 22.43
CA ASP A 109 23.61 -4.69 21.77
C ASP A 109 24.83 -4.03 22.41
N ASN A 110 25.78 -3.64 21.56
CA ASN A 110 26.98 -2.88 21.89
C ASN A 110 26.90 -1.50 21.24
N TYR A 111 27.54 -0.53 21.88
CA TYR A 111 27.50 0.87 21.48
C TYR A 111 28.91 1.40 21.40
N GLU A 112 29.25 1.94 20.25
CA GLU A 112 30.45 2.73 20.07
C GLU A 112 30.09 4.19 19.85
N LEU A 113 30.68 5.02 20.70
CA LEU A 113 30.45 6.44 20.77
C LEU A 113 31.64 7.15 20.13
N TYR A 114 31.53 7.42 18.83
CA TYR A 114 32.51 8.22 18.08
C TYR A 114 32.21 9.71 18.29
N LEU A 115 32.54 10.22 19.48
CA LEU A 115 32.15 11.54 20.00
C LEU A 115 33.30 12.24 20.78
N THR A 116 33.19 13.55 20.97
CA THR A 116 34.01 14.35 21.90
C THR A 116 33.12 15.17 22.84
N CYS A 117 33.40 15.17 24.16
CA CYS A 117 32.55 15.78 25.20
C CYS A 117 33.31 16.60 26.27
N LYS A 118 32.67 17.64 26.81
CA LYS A 118 33.27 18.61 27.77
C LYS A 118 32.39 18.88 28.99
N ASN A 119 33.02 19.23 30.13
CA ASN A 119 32.32 19.68 31.33
C ASN A 119 31.88 21.14 31.17
N VAL A 120 30.59 21.41 31.34
CA VAL A 120 30.00 22.71 31.01
C VAL A 120 30.42 23.81 31.99
N HIS A 121 30.81 23.47 33.22
CA HIS A 121 31.09 24.43 34.29
C HIS A 121 32.54 24.90 34.37
N ASN A 122 33.47 24.17 33.77
CA ASN A 122 34.89 24.55 33.74
C ASN A 122 35.58 24.29 32.39
N ASP A 123 34.79 23.93 31.38
CA ASP A 123 35.16 23.73 29.98
C ASP A 123 36.31 22.73 29.73
N LYS A 124 36.58 21.90 30.74
CA LYS A 124 37.61 20.88 30.66
C LYS A 124 37.09 19.69 29.86
N VAL A 125 37.91 19.19 28.93
CA VAL A 125 37.59 17.97 28.19
C VAL A 125 37.49 16.80 29.15
N VAL A 126 36.41 16.04 29.02
CA VAL A 126 36.12 14.88 29.90
C VAL A 126 36.06 13.56 29.13
N TYR A 127 35.83 13.58 27.81
CA TYR A 127 35.85 12.37 26.97
C TYR A 127 36.15 12.68 25.49
N GLN A 128 36.87 11.79 24.79
CA GLN A 128 37.16 11.91 23.36
C GLN A 128 37.50 10.56 22.75
N ARG A 129 36.89 10.27 21.59
CA ARG A 129 37.23 9.15 20.71
C ARG A 129 37.12 9.58 19.26
N GLU A 130 38.21 9.44 18.51
CA GLU A 130 38.30 9.78 17.09
C GLU A 130 38.34 8.54 16.20
N GLY A 131 37.89 8.69 14.96
CA GLY A 131 37.86 7.63 13.96
C GLY A 131 36.62 7.71 13.08
N ASN A 132 36.62 6.95 11.99
CA ASN A 132 35.40 6.69 11.24
C ASN A 132 34.69 5.49 11.83
N PRO A 133 33.36 5.57 12.06
CA PRO A 133 32.59 4.40 12.41
C PRO A 133 32.65 3.37 11.28
N ASN A 134 32.41 2.11 11.63
CA ASN A 134 32.28 1.01 10.67
C ASN A 134 31.21 1.33 9.60
N GLU A 135 31.24 0.62 8.47
CA GLU A 135 30.23 0.70 7.39
C GLU A 135 28.86 0.16 7.84
N CYS A 136 28.21 0.84 8.80
CA CYS A 136 26.83 0.54 9.21
C CYS A 136 25.82 1.34 8.37
N ILE A 137 24.59 0.82 8.31
CA ILE A 137 23.46 1.45 7.62
C ILE A 137 23.20 2.83 8.26
N ARG A 138 23.09 3.85 7.40
CA ARG A 138 22.50 5.13 7.80
C ARG A 138 21.01 4.92 7.88
N ALA A 139 20.42 5.05 9.06
CA ALA A 139 18.97 5.11 9.17
C ALA A 139 18.50 6.39 8.46
N ASN A 140 18.11 6.24 7.19
CA ASN A 140 17.44 7.16 6.28
C ASN A 140 16.37 6.34 5.47
N GLY A 141 15.18 6.86 5.13
CA GLY A 141 14.01 6.13 4.54
C GLY A 141 12.66 5.96 5.31
N ASN A 142 12.26 6.74 6.33
CA ASN A 142 11.11 6.49 7.22
C ASN A 142 9.87 7.32 6.84
N PHE A 143 9.63 7.52 5.55
CA PHE A 143 8.49 8.28 5.07
C PHE A 143 7.46 7.49 4.32
N ALA A 144 6.25 8.03 4.26
CA ALA A 144 5.13 7.46 3.54
C ALA A 144 4.62 8.42 2.46
N VAL A 145 4.10 7.84 1.38
CA VAL A 145 3.23 8.53 0.44
C VAL A 145 1.81 8.56 0.99
N GLN A 146 1.15 9.69 0.80
CA GLN A 146 -0.25 9.94 1.09
C GLN A 146 -0.99 10.23 -0.21
N ILE A 147 -2.26 9.82 -0.25
CA ILE A 147 -3.19 10.14 -1.33
C ILE A 147 -4.07 11.25 -0.80
N VAL A 148 -3.92 12.43 -1.37
CA VAL A 148 -4.60 13.66 -0.94
C VAL A 148 -6.04 13.62 -1.43
N SER A 149 -6.26 13.24 -2.68
CA SER A 149 -7.59 13.13 -3.27
C SER A 149 -7.62 12.10 -4.40
N MET A 150 -8.81 11.56 -4.65
CA MET A 150 -9.10 10.66 -5.78
C MET A 150 -10.35 11.19 -6.47
N LYS A 151 -10.21 11.55 -7.74
CA LYS A 151 -11.30 12.14 -8.53
C LYS A 151 -11.51 11.35 -9.81
N GLU A 152 -12.76 11.20 -10.21
CA GLU A 152 -13.13 10.83 -11.57
C GLU A 152 -13.36 12.11 -12.38
N GLU A 153 -12.82 12.16 -13.59
CA GLU A 153 -13.09 13.21 -14.56
C GLU A 153 -13.82 12.64 -15.77
N ASN A 154 -15.03 13.12 -16.02
CA ASN A 154 -15.78 12.80 -17.23
C ASN A 154 -16.27 14.09 -17.90
N ASP A 155 -15.93 14.29 -19.17
CA ASP A 155 -16.24 15.51 -19.95
C ASP A 155 -15.89 16.83 -19.23
N GLY A 156 -14.78 16.85 -18.49
CA GLY A 156 -14.29 18.01 -17.73
C GLY A 156 -15.00 18.24 -16.38
N ILE A 157 -15.90 17.36 -15.97
CA ILE A 157 -16.55 17.39 -14.65
C ILE A 157 -15.75 16.49 -13.70
N LEU A 158 -15.31 17.06 -12.57
CA LEU A 158 -14.61 16.35 -11.50
C LEU A 158 -15.56 15.95 -10.38
N GLN A 159 -15.54 14.68 -10.00
CA GLN A 159 -16.30 14.14 -8.86
C GLN A 159 -15.44 13.23 -7.99
N ASP A 160 -15.83 13.04 -6.73
CA ASP A 160 -15.12 12.11 -5.83
C ASP A 160 -15.19 10.68 -6.38
N TYR A 161 -14.04 10.02 -6.45
CA TYR A 161 -13.95 8.63 -6.86
C TYR A 161 -13.83 7.71 -5.64
N LEU A 162 -14.70 6.70 -5.57
CA LEU A 162 -14.64 5.63 -4.59
C LEU A 162 -14.10 4.36 -5.24
N THR A 163 -13.13 3.72 -4.60
CA THR A 163 -12.49 2.49 -5.12
C THR A 163 -13.44 1.29 -5.27
N SER A 164 -14.63 1.36 -4.69
CA SER A 164 -15.70 0.37 -4.88
C SER A 164 -16.34 0.47 -6.26
N ASP A 165 -16.31 1.65 -6.87
CA ASP A 165 -17.15 2.01 -8.00
C ASP A 165 -16.38 1.96 -9.31
N TRP A 166 -17.11 1.76 -10.40
CA TRP A 166 -16.56 1.87 -11.75
C TRP A 166 -16.59 3.32 -12.20
N ALA A 167 -15.47 3.79 -12.74
CA ALA A 167 -15.34 5.10 -13.36
C ALA A 167 -15.30 5.01 -14.89
N THR A 168 -15.50 6.16 -15.52
CA THR A 168 -15.36 6.47 -16.94
C THR A 168 -14.57 7.77 -17.13
N GLY A 169 -14.06 8.02 -18.33
CA GLY A 169 -13.14 9.12 -18.60
C GLY A 169 -11.77 8.85 -17.99
N LYS A 170 -11.46 9.54 -16.88
CA LYS A 170 -10.15 9.48 -16.22
C LYS A 170 -10.28 9.34 -14.71
N ILE A 171 -9.32 8.68 -14.08
CA ILE A 171 -9.12 8.76 -12.63
C ILE A 171 -7.87 9.61 -12.36
N ARG A 172 -8.01 10.63 -11.53
CA ARG A 172 -6.92 11.50 -11.06
C ARG A 172 -6.63 11.26 -9.59
N LEU A 173 -5.36 11.10 -9.26
CA LEU A 173 -4.89 10.91 -7.90
C LEU A 173 -3.86 11.95 -7.56
N GLU A 174 -4.18 12.78 -6.58
CA GLU A 174 -3.25 13.75 -6.05
C GLU A 174 -2.43 13.12 -4.92
N LEU A 175 -1.12 13.26 -4.99
CA LEU A 175 -0.16 12.61 -4.10
C LEU A 175 0.62 13.62 -3.28
N SER A 176 1.05 13.19 -2.10
CA SER A 176 2.03 13.89 -1.28
C SER A 176 2.93 12.90 -0.56
N ALA A 177 4.15 13.31 -0.20
CA ALA A 177 5.06 12.50 0.61
C ALA A 177 6.02 13.42 1.38
N TYR A 178 6.58 12.91 2.47
CA TYR A 178 7.47 13.69 3.33
C TYR A 178 8.53 12.84 4.05
N SER A 179 9.80 12.92 3.62
CA SER A 179 10.96 12.25 4.24
C SER A 179 11.20 12.70 5.69
N PRO A 180 11.22 11.83 6.74
CA PRO A 180 11.64 12.24 8.09
C PRO A 180 13.15 12.48 8.15
N TYR A 181 13.85 12.18 7.05
CA TYR A 181 15.25 12.49 6.83
C TYR A 181 15.44 13.74 5.95
N PHE A 182 14.32 14.45 5.64
CA PHE A 182 14.22 15.81 5.08
C PHE A 182 14.80 16.04 3.68
N TYR A 183 15.09 14.98 2.95
CA TYR A 183 15.38 15.11 1.53
C TYR A 183 14.08 15.46 0.78
N PRO A 184 14.09 16.50 -0.09
CA PRO A 184 12.96 16.81 -0.95
C PRO A 184 12.53 15.59 -1.75
N ILE A 185 11.22 15.47 -2.00
CA ILE A 185 10.72 14.43 -2.89
C ILE A 185 11.16 14.79 -4.31
N GLN A 186 12.02 13.96 -4.86
CA GLN A 186 12.50 14.09 -6.22
C GLN A 186 11.41 13.70 -7.20
N GLU A 187 10.75 12.57 -6.96
CA GLU A 187 9.68 12.08 -7.83
C GLU A 187 8.72 11.13 -7.12
N PHE A 188 7.52 11.04 -7.66
CA PHE A 188 6.59 9.95 -7.37
C PHE A 188 6.68 8.92 -8.48
N GLN A 189 6.47 7.67 -8.12
CA GLN A 189 6.45 6.56 -9.05
C GLN A 189 5.23 5.69 -8.78
N TYR A 190 4.70 5.08 -9.83
CA TYR A 190 3.62 4.10 -9.72
C TYR A 190 3.94 2.82 -10.47
N SER A 191 3.24 1.75 -10.11
CA SER A 191 3.34 0.45 -10.74
C SER A 191 1.97 -0.19 -10.90
N LEU A 192 1.73 -0.76 -12.08
CA LEU A 192 0.53 -1.51 -12.44
C LEU A 192 0.77 -3.04 -12.43
N ASP A 193 2.02 -3.48 -12.27
CA ASP A 193 2.46 -4.88 -12.36
C ASP A 193 2.93 -5.44 -11.00
N ASP A 194 2.30 -4.95 -9.92
CA ASP A 194 2.64 -5.30 -8.53
C ASP A 194 4.12 -5.03 -8.17
N GLY A 195 4.72 -3.97 -8.72
CA GLY A 195 6.02 -3.44 -8.34
C GLY A 195 7.20 -4.02 -9.11
N GLN A 196 6.96 -4.73 -10.22
CA GLN A 196 8.04 -5.22 -11.09
C GLN A 196 8.68 -4.07 -11.87
N THR A 197 7.85 -3.15 -12.35
CA THR A 197 8.29 -1.92 -13.02
C THR A 197 7.62 -0.71 -12.37
N TYR A 198 8.37 0.39 -12.33
CA TYR A 198 7.91 1.66 -11.80
C TYR A 198 8.03 2.73 -12.87
N GLU A 199 6.93 3.43 -13.12
CA GLU A 199 6.85 4.58 -14.00
C GLU A 199 6.85 5.86 -13.18
N THR A 200 7.58 6.86 -13.65
CA THR A 200 7.63 8.19 -13.01
C THR A 200 6.35 8.96 -13.30
N ILE A 201 5.75 9.52 -12.24
CA ILE A 201 4.59 10.39 -12.31
C ILE A 201 5.07 11.80 -12.62
N ALA A 202 4.42 12.46 -13.58
CA ALA A 202 4.69 13.87 -13.87
C ALA A 202 4.16 14.75 -12.72
N GLY A 203 5.07 15.32 -11.92
CA GLY A 203 4.70 16.13 -10.76
C GLY A 203 4.15 15.26 -9.63
N ASN A 204 2.99 15.63 -9.08
CA ASN A 204 2.37 14.95 -7.95
C ASN A 204 0.95 14.41 -8.25
N GLU A 205 0.54 14.40 -9.52
CA GLU A 205 -0.77 13.89 -9.94
C GLU A 205 -0.60 12.70 -10.87
N LEU A 206 -1.14 11.55 -10.47
CA LEU A 206 -1.26 10.37 -11.33
C LEU A 206 -2.61 10.44 -12.07
N VAL A 207 -2.57 10.37 -13.39
CA VAL A 207 -3.76 10.35 -14.26
C VAL A 207 -3.84 9.01 -14.98
N LEU A 208 -4.95 8.30 -14.79
CA LEU A 208 -5.25 7.02 -15.43
C LEU A 208 -6.35 7.22 -16.46
N GLU A 209 -6.07 6.85 -17.71
CA GLU A 209 -7.03 6.97 -18.82
C GLU A 209 -7.30 5.61 -19.49
N GLU A 210 -6.40 4.65 -19.29
CA GLU A 210 -6.54 3.32 -19.85
C GLU A 210 -7.44 2.43 -18.99
N ASN A 211 -8.14 1.51 -19.64
CA ASN A 211 -9.01 0.56 -18.97
C ASN A 211 -8.22 -0.27 -17.96
N ILE A 212 -8.63 -0.24 -16.69
CA ILE A 212 -7.95 -0.95 -15.63
C ILE A 212 -8.94 -1.44 -14.58
N GLN A 213 -8.73 -2.68 -14.14
CA GLN A 213 -9.33 -3.21 -12.93
C GLN A 213 -8.22 -3.89 -12.14
N GLY A 214 -7.70 -3.21 -11.12
CA GLY A 214 -6.53 -3.74 -10.45
C GLY A 214 -5.95 -2.84 -9.37
N LYS A 215 -4.87 -3.35 -8.80
CA LYS A 215 -4.10 -2.69 -7.75
C LYS A 215 -3.03 -1.80 -8.38
N ILE A 216 -2.85 -0.61 -7.83
CA ILE A 216 -1.77 0.31 -8.16
C ILE A 216 -0.89 0.47 -6.93
N LYS A 217 0.42 0.35 -7.11
CA LYS A 217 1.41 0.70 -6.09
C LYS A 217 1.95 2.08 -6.37
N ILE A 218 2.19 2.86 -5.33
CA ILE A 218 2.70 4.22 -5.41
C ILE A 218 3.82 4.37 -4.39
N ARG A 219 4.93 4.99 -4.78
CA ARG A 219 6.04 5.34 -3.88
C ARG A 219 6.61 6.71 -4.25
N ALA A 220 7.38 7.29 -3.36
CA ALA A 220 8.16 8.50 -3.60
C ALA A 220 9.65 8.17 -3.46
N MET A 221 10.47 8.87 -4.23
CA MET A 221 11.92 8.88 -4.07
C MET A 221 12.33 10.29 -3.66
N ASP A 222 13.20 10.42 -2.66
CA ASP A 222 13.78 11.69 -2.30
C ASP A 222 15.11 11.96 -3.04
N THR A 223 15.63 13.18 -2.93
CA THR A 223 16.86 13.58 -3.63
C THR A 223 18.14 12.85 -3.18
N ASN A 224 18.09 12.11 -2.07
CA ASN A 224 19.18 11.24 -1.63
C ASN A 224 19.04 9.83 -2.22
N HIS A 225 18.05 9.62 -3.09
CA HIS A 225 17.66 8.34 -3.66
C HIS A 225 17.14 7.35 -2.60
N ASP A 226 16.65 7.87 -1.48
CA ASP A 226 15.93 7.06 -0.50
C ASP A 226 14.45 6.99 -0.92
N TYR A 227 13.86 5.80 -0.82
CA TYR A 227 12.47 5.57 -1.19
C TYR A 227 11.56 5.60 0.04
N SER A 228 10.34 6.11 -0.13
CA SER A 228 9.26 5.98 0.84
C SER A 228 8.78 4.53 0.95
N THR A 229 7.95 4.28 1.96
CA THR A 229 7.06 3.11 1.97
C THR A 229 6.06 3.15 0.80
N GLU A 230 5.68 1.97 0.31
CA GLU A 230 4.71 1.82 -0.79
C GLU A 230 3.27 1.99 -0.30
N LYS A 231 2.48 2.75 -1.05
CA LYS A 231 1.04 2.91 -0.87
C LYS A 231 0.29 2.12 -1.94
N ASN A 232 -0.70 1.33 -1.53
CA ASN A 232 -1.51 0.53 -2.44
C ASN A 232 -2.94 1.07 -2.53
N ILE A 233 -3.51 1.04 -3.73
CA ILE A 233 -4.92 1.32 -4.01
C ILE A 233 -5.48 0.33 -5.01
N TYR A 234 -6.81 0.21 -5.06
CA TYR A 234 -7.51 -0.56 -6.09
C TYR A 234 -8.36 0.40 -6.91
N VAL A 235 -8.32 0.28 -8.23
CA VAL A 235 -9.06 1.14 -9.16
C VAL A 235 -9.86 0.30 -10.16
N LYS A 236 -10.96 0.89 -10.65
CA LYS A 236 -11.83 0.32 -11.68
C LYS A 236 -12.23 1.43 -12.66
N LEU A 237 -11.66 1.41 -13.86
CA LEU A 237 -11.91 2.37 -14.93
C LEU A 237 -12.22 1.59 -16.20
N ASP A 238 -13.38 1.80 -16.80
CA ASP A 238 -13.76 1.16 -18.07
C ASP A 238 -14.43 2.17 -19.01
N ASN A 239 -13.68 2.58 -20.02
CA ASN A 239 -14.11 3.48 -21.08
C ASN A 239 -14.73 2.77 -22.29
N THR A 240 -14.93 1.45 -22.18
CA THR A 240 -15.42 0.64 -23.30
C THR A 240 -16.94 0.76 -23.43
N THR A 241 -17.40 1.51 -24.42
CA THR A 241 -18.83 1.48 -24.79
C THR A 241 -19.17 0.09 -25.35
N PRO A 242 -20.16 -0.62 -24.80
CA PRO A 242 -20.48 -1.98 -25.24
C PRO A 242 -21.04 -1.96 -26.66
N ILE A 243 -20.80 -3.01 -27.45
CA ILE A 243 -21.37 -3.18 -28.80
C ILE A 243 -22.20 -4.46 -28.80
N PRO A 244 -23.51 -4.37 -28.48
CA PRO A 244 -24.37 -5.54 -28.42
C PRO A 244 -24.85 -5.98 -29.80
N ILE A 245 -24.89 -7.30 -29.98
CA ILE A 245 -25.47 -7.99 -31.12
C ILE A 245 -26.53 -8.98 -30.63
N ILE A 246 -27.54 -9.24 -31.45
CA ILE A 246 -28.59 -10.22 -31.16
C ILE A 246 -28.30 -11.50 -31.96
N LYS A 247 -28.37 -12.64 -31.27
CA LYS A 247 -28.40 -13.97 -31.90
C LYS A 247 -29.78 -14.59 -31.69
N GLY A 248 -30.46 -14.94 -32.78
CA GLY A 248 -31.72 -15.68 -32.73
C GLY A 248 -31.48 -17.18 -32.81
N THR A 249 -32.20 -17.97 -32.01
CA THR A 249 -32.22 -19.43 -32.08
C THR A 249 -33.64 -19.98 -32.11
N GLY A 250 -33.88 -20.94 -33.00
CA GLY A 250 -35.16 -21.62 -33.14
C GLY A 250 -35.31 -22.83 -32.21
N ALA A 251 -36.41 -23.56 -32.35
CA ALA A 251 -36.76 -24.70 -31.49
C ALA A 251 -35.73 -25.85 -31.48
N SER A 252 -34.91 -25.99 -32.53
CA SER A 252 -33.82 -26.97 -32.63
C SER A 252 -32.44 -26.42 -32.24
N SER A 253 -32.40 -25.26 -31.57
CA SER A 253 -31.16 -24.49 -31.31
C SER A 253 -30.40 -24.08 -32.57
N MET A 254 -31.06 -24.15 -33.74
CA MET A 254 -30.49 -23.68 -34.99
C MET A 254 -30.46 -22.14 -34.99
N PRO A 255 -29.34 -21.53 -35.42
CA PRO A 255 -29.26 -20.09 -35.63
C PRO A 255 -30.33 -19.62 -36.62
N ILE A 256 -30.90 -18.45 -36.34
CA ILE A 256 -31.86 -17.77 -37.20
C ILE A 256 -31.29 -16.41 -37.57
N ASP A 257 -31.28 -16.11 -38.86
CA ASP A 257 -30.96 -14.78 -39.37
C ASP A 257 -32.19 -13.85 -39.27
N THR A 258 -31.93 -12.57 -39.03
CA THR A 258 -32.98 -11.54 -38.99
C THR A 258 -33.86 -11.57 -40.25
N GLY A 259 -35.17 -11.47 -40.06
CA GLY A 259 -36.16 -11.46 -41.14
C GLY A 259 -36.51 -12.85 -41.71
N THR A 260 -35.91 -13.92 -41.20
CA THR A 260 -36.23 -15.30 -41.60
C THR A 260 -37.58 -15.74 -41.02
N TYR A 261 -38.41 -16.39 -41.83
CA TYR A 261 -39.67 -16.99 -41.38
C TYR A 261 -39.43 -18.30 -40.62
N VAL A 262 -40.06 -18.43 -39.46
CA VAL A 262 -40.04 -19.65 -38.65
C VAL A 262 -41.44 -20.04 -38.18
N SER A 263 -41.65 -21.30 -37.87
CA SER A 263 -42.96 -21.83 -37.45
C SER A 263 -43.18 -21.89 -35.94
N GLN A 264 -42.17 -21.53 -35.15
CA GLN A 264 -42.16 -21.64 -33.69
C GLN A 264 -41.56 -20.38 -33.04
N SER A 265 -41.67 -20.28 -31.72
CA SER A 265 -41.05 -19.21 -30.93
C SER A 265 -39.54 -19.15 -31.14
N VAL A 266 -38.98 -17.94 -31.05
CA VAL A 266 -37.54 -17.67 -31.19
C VAL A 266 -36.98 -17.25 -29.85
N MET A 267 -35.82 -17.80 -29.48
CA MET A 267 -35.03 -17.30 -28.35
C MET A 267 -34.01 -16.30 -28.89
N LEU A 268 -34.11 -15.06 -28.44
CA LEU A 268 -33.09 -14.05 -28.69
C LEU A 268 -32.09 -14.05 -27.55
N SER A 269 -30.80 -13.97 -27.87
CA SER A 269 -29.72 -13.83 -26.91
C SER A 269 -28.88 -12.59 -27.24
N GLY A 270 -28.64 -11.75 -26.25
CA GLY A 270 -27.73 -10.62 -26.34
C GLY A 270 -26.30 -11.09 -26.12
N THR A 271 -25.39 -10.69 -26.99
CA THR A 271 -23.95 -10.91 -26.82
C THR A 271 -23.20 -9.64 -27.21
N LEU A 272 -21.93 -9.51 -26.84
CA LEU A 272 -21.10 -8.38 -27.25
C LEU A 272 -20.15 -8.75 -28.38
N GLU A 273 -19.90 -7.80 -29.29
CA GLU A 273 -18.84 -7.88 -30.29
C GLU A 273 -17.48 -7.47 -29.72
N ASN A 274 -17.48 -6.61 -28.69
CA ASN A 274 -16.31 -6.17 -27.97
C ASN A 274 -16.29 -6.68 -26.51
N ASN A 275 -15.20 -6.39 -25.79
CA ASN A 275 -14.97 -6.88 -24.43
C ASN A 275 -14.78 -5.72 -23.44
N PRO A 276 -15.85 -5.09 -22.94
CA PRO A 276 -15.78 -4.27 -21.74
C PRO A 276 -15.23 -5.09 -20.58
N ILE A 277 -14.39 -4.48 -19.73
CA ILE A 277 -13.85 -5.16 -18.55
C ILE A 277 -14.86 -5.15 -17.40
N SER A 278 -15.75 -4.16 -17.38
CA SER A 278 -16.81 -4.06 -16.39
C SER A 278 -17.99 -4.98 -16.73
N PRO A 279 -18.71 -5.51 -15.71
CA PRO A 279 -19.88 -6.35 -15.94
C PRO A 279 -20.96 -5.63 -16.74
N VAL A 280 -21.67 -6.37 -17.60
CA VAL A 280 -22.69 -5.83 -18.52
C VAL A 280 -24.07 -6.41 -18.22
N GLN A 281 -25.09 -5.54 -18.26
CA GLN A 281 -26.50 -5.89 -18.14
C GLN A 281 -27.23 -5.64 -19.46
N TYR A 282 -28.28 -6.44 -19.71
CA TYR A 282 -29.05 -6.40 -20.95
C TYR A 282 -30.53 -6.11 -20.69
N ASP A 283 -31.05 -5.10 -21.39
CA ASP A 283 -32.48 -4.77 -21.45
C ASP A 283 -33.01 -5.01 -22.87
N TRP A 284 -34.18 -5.62 -22.99
CA TRP A 284 -34.79 -5.93 -24.29
C TRP A 284 -35.90 -4.96 -24.63
N TYR A 285 -35.98 -4.60 -25.91
CA TYR A 285 -36.94 -3.65 -26.45
C TYR A 285 -37.62 -4.23 -27.70
N SER A 286 -38.91 -3.98 -27.83
CA SER A 286 -39.71 -4.24 -29.04
C SER A 286 -40.01 -2.92 -29.73
N CYS A 287 -39.79 -2.85 -31.04
CA CYS A 287 -39.84 -1.65 -31.85
C CYS A 287 -40.93 -1.74 -32.91
N SER A 288 -41.54 -0.60 -33.23
CA SER A 288 -42.53 -0.51 -34.32
C SER A 288 -41.90 -0.32 -35.71
N ASN A 289 -40.64 0.10 -35.77
CA ASN A 289 -39.87 0.18 -37.02
C ASN A 289 -38.38 -0.13 -36.79
N THR A 290 -37.62 -0.25 -37.88
CA THR A 290 -36.19 -0.60 -37.84
C THR A 290 -35.26 0.61 -37.68
N ILE A 291 -35.76 1.82 -37.82
CA ILE A 291 -34.94 3.02 -37.98
C ILE A 291 -34.68 3.69 -36.63
N ASP A 292 -35.74 4.01 -35.89
CA ASP A 292 -35.67 4.86 -34.71
C ASP A 292 -35.83 4.08 -33.39
N ILE A 293 -34.91 4.28 -32.45
CA ILE A 293 -34.96 3.68 -31.12
C ILE A 293 -36.11 4.25 -30.27
N THR A 294 -36.56 5.48 -30.53
CA THR A 294 -37.71 6.08 -29.84
C THR A 294 -39.02 5.33 -30.11
N SER A 295 -39.04 4.54 -31.18
CA SER A 295 -40.18 3.69 -31.56
C SER A 295 -40.30 2.41 -30.72
N CYS A 296 -39.36 2.20 -29.79
CA CYS A 296 -39.22 0.97 -29.04
C CYS A 296 -39.74 1.08 -27.59
N ALA A 297 -40.43 0.04 -27.15
CA ALA A 297 -40.87 -0.13 -25.77
C ALA A 297 -40.06 -1.25 -25.09
N LYS A 298 -39.65 -1.03 -23.84
CA LYS A 298 -38.96 -2.05 -23.04
C LYS A 298 -39.91 -3.24 -22.80
N VAL A 299 -39.42 -4.46 -23.03
CA VAL A 299 -40.17 -5.71 -22.86
C VAL A 299 -39.55 -6.67 -21.85
N SER A 300 -38.27 -6.49 -21.53
CA SER A 300 -37.58 -7.24 -20.49
C SER A 300 -36.36 -6.47 -19.99
N GLU A 301 -35.90 -6.79 -18.79
CA GLU A 301 -34.76 -6.13 -18.16
C GLU A 301 -33.86 -7.14 -17.46
N ASN A 302 -32.57 -6.79 -17.34
CA ASN A 302 -31.55 -7.57 -16.64
C ASN A 302 -31.50 -9.05 -17.04
N THR A 303 -31.67 -9.36 -18.33
CA THR A 303 -31.60 -10.73 -18.83
C THR A 303 -30.87 -10.81 -20.17
N GLU A 304 -29.92 -11.74 -20.27
CA GLU A 304 -29.20 -12.02 -21.52
C GLU A 304 -30.09 -12.62 -22.60
N LYS A 305 -31.25 -13.19 -22.24
CA LYS A 305 -32.13 -13.92 -23.17
C LYS A 305 -33.58 -13.45 -23.06
N TYR A 306 -34.25 -13.45 -24.20
CA TYR A 306 -35.65 -13.09 -24.32
C TYR A 306 -36.39 -14.01 -25.31
N GLN A 307 -37.54 -14.53 -24.89
CA GLN A 307 -38.37 -15.41 -25.73
C GLN A 307 -39.42 -14.61 -26.51
N VAL A 308 -39.42 -14.77 -27.83
CA VAL A 308 -40.34 -14.09 -28.75
C VAL A 308 -41.35 -15.09 -29.31
N THR A 309 -42.64 -14.72 -29.28
CA THR A 309 -43.76 -15.60 -29.69
C THR A 309 -44.63 -15.04 -30.82
N SER A 310 -44.34 -13.82 -31.28
CA SER A 310 -45.04 -13.11 -32.36
C SER A 310 -44.06 -12.39 -33.28
N ASN A 311 -44.55 -11.93 -34.45
CA ASN A 311 -43.79 -11.05 -35.33
C ASN A 311 -43.40 -9.76 -34.58
N GLY A 312 -42.20 -9.26 -34.86
CA GLY A 312 -41.75 -8.00 -34.27
C GLY A 312 -40.31 -7.65 -34.64
N ILE A 313 -39.93 -6.42 -34.33
CA ILE A 313 -38.56 -5.93 -34.46
C ILE A 313 -38.03 -5.74 -33.05
N TYR A 314 -36.88 -6.32 -32.75
CA TYR A 314 -36.30 -6.30 -31.41
C TYR A 314 -34.93 -5.65 -31.41
N ARG A 315 -34.62 -4.97 -30.30
CA ARG A 315 -33.29 -4.43 -30.01
C ARG A 315 -32.91 -4.79 -28.58
N VAL A 316 -31.63 -4.93 -28.31
CA VAL A 316 -31.10 -5.11 -26.95
C VAL A 316 -30.22 -3.92 -26.61
N LYS A 317 -30.41 -3.35 -25.41
CA LYS A 317 -29.53 -2.36 -24.82
C LYS A 317 -28.54 -3.08 -23.91
N ALA A 318 -27.24 -2.92 -24.15
CA ALA A 318 -26.22 -3.34 -23.21
C ALA A 318 -25.76 -2.12 -22.40
N THR A 319 -25.71 -2.25 -21.07
CA THR A 319 -25.22 -1.21 -20.15
C THR A 319 -24.12 -1.79 -19.28
N THR A 320 -22.95 -1.15 -19.27
CA THR A 320 -21.82 -1.54 -18.43
C THR A 320 -22.03 -1.06 -16.99
N SER A 321 -21.33 -1.66 -16.04
CA SER A 321 -21.35 -1.21 -14.64
C SER A 321 -20.71 0.17 -14.45
N ALA A 322 -19.93 0.63 -15.44
CA ALA A 322 -19.41 2.00 -15.54
C ALA A 322 -20.46 2.99 -16.11
N GLY A 323 -21.65 2.53 -16.49
CA GLY A 323 -22.74 3.37 -16.98
C GLY A 323 -22.74 3.65 -18.49
N LEU A 324 -21.76 3.15 -19.23
CA LEU A 324 -21.74 3.25 -20.70
C LEU A 324 -22.74 2.29 -21.31
N TYR A 325 -23.43 2.72 -22.36
CA TYR A 325 -24.44 1.88 -23.00
C TYR A 325 -24.54 2.12 -24.51
N SER A 326 -25.07 1.12 -25.20
CA SER A 326 -25.51 1.27 -26.58
C SER A 326 -26.64 0.27 -26.89
N TYR A 327 -27.20 0.39 -28.09
CA TYR A 327 -28.25 -0.49 -28.58
C TYR A 327 -27.76 -1.30 -29.77
N SER A 328 -28.24 -2.53 -29.90
CA SER A 328 -27.96 -3.36 -31.05
C SER A 328 -28.64 -2.81 -32.31
N SER A 329 -28.15 -3.26 -33.47
CA SER A 329 -28.95 -3.24 -34.69
C SER A 329 -30.30 -3.95 -34.49
N PRO A 330 -31.35 -3.54 -35.21
CA PRO A 330 -32.66 -4.19 -35.15
C PRO A 330 -32.58 -5.64 -35.63
N PHE A 331 -33.27 -6.52 -34.91
CA PHE A 331 -33.45 -7.92 -35.28
C PHE A 331 -34.93 -8.19 -35.53
N GLU A 332 -35.29 -8.49 -36.77
CA GLU A 332 -36.65 -8.79 -37.17
C GLU A 332 -36.96 -10.28 -36.98
N VAL A 333 -38.03 -10.59 -36.24
CA VAL A 333 -38.55 -11.94 -36.06
C VAL A 333 -39.83 -12.10 -36.87
N LYS A 334 -39.88 -13.11 -37.73
CA LYS A 334 -41.08 -13.48 -38.51
C LYS A 334 -41.51 -14.90 -38.14
N ILE A 335 -42.62 -15.02 -37.42
CA ILE A 335 -43.24 -16.26 -37.00
C ILE A 335 -44.51 -16.47 -37.85
N ASP A 336 -44.45 -17.42 -38.78
CA ASP A 336 -45.61 -17.90 -39.52
C ASP A 336 -46.00 -19.30 -39.02
N LYS A 337 -47.10 -19.35 -38.27
CA LYS A 337 -47.64 -20.61 -37.72
C LYS A 337 -48.53 -21.35 -38.72
N THR A 338 -48.68 -20.83 -39.93
CA THR A 338 -49.56 -21.39 -40.95
C THR A 338 -48.96 -22.67 -41.51
N ALA A 339 -49.72 -23.76 -41.46
CA ALA A 339 -49.38 -24.99 -42.15
C ALA A 339 -49.82 -24.91 -43.62
N TYR A 340 -48.87 -24.85 -44.54
CA TYR A 340 -49.17 -24.94 -45.98
C TYR A 340 -49.32 -26.40 -46.39
N GLN A 341 -50.43 -26.74 -47.05
CA GLN A 341 -50.62 -28.05 -47.69
C GLN A 341 -50.46 -27.89 -49.20
N ILE A 342 -49.47 -28.58 -49.78
CA ILE A 342 -49.34 -28.65 -51.24
C ILE A 342 -50.19 -29.83 -51.73
N ARG A 343 -51.24 -29.55 -52.50
CA ARG A 343 -51.98 -30.58 -53.24
C ARG A 343 -51.47 -30.62 -54.68
N VAL A 344 -50.86 -31.74 -55.07
CA VAL A 344 -50.50 -32.00 -56.46
C VAL A 344 -51.62 -32.82 -57.10
N ASN A 345 -52.41 -32.18 -57.98
CA ASN A 345 -53.40 -32.89 -58.79
C ASN A 345 -52.74 -33.28 -60.12
N SER A 346 -52.54 -34.58 -60.35
CA SER A 346 -52.03 -35.08 -61.63
C SER A 346 -53.19 -35.38 -62.59
N SER A 347 -53.50 -34.44 -63.46
CA SER A 347 -54.03 -34.71 -64.80
C SER A 347 -53.12 -34.00 -65.81
N GLU A 348 -53.12 -34.45 -67.07
CA GLU A 348 -52.08 -34.28 -68.12
C GLU A 348 -51.62 -32.84 -68.50
N ASN A 349 -51.93 -31.82 -67.71
CA ASN A 349 -51.29 -30.50 -67.73
C ASN A 349 -51.14 -30.00 -66.29
N THR A 350 -50.05 -30.41 -65.61
CA THR A 350 -49.85 -30.20 -64.17
C THR A 350 -49.82 -28.72 -63.80
N LEU A 351 -50.96 -28.22 -63.29
CA LEU A 351 -51.08 -26.90 -62.67
C LEU A 351 -50.87 -27.07 -61.17
N VAL A 352 -49.70 -26.66 -60.66
CA VAL A 352 -49.43 -26.66 -59.22
C VAL A 352 -50.20 -25.50 -58.59
N THR A 353 -51.28 -25.82 -57.88
CA THR A 353 -52.05 -24.83 -57.13
C THR A 353 -51.55 -24.83 -55.69
N ILE A 354 -50.90 -23.73 -55.27
CA ILE A 354 -50.55 -23.50 -53.87
C ILE A 354 -51.74 -22.78 -53.23
N THR A 355 -52.50 -23.49 -52.39
CA THR A 355 -53.57 -22.89 -51.59
C THR A 355 -53.08 -22.64 -50.16
N ASN A 356 -53.19 -21.39 -49.70
CA ASN A 356 -53.02 -21.04 -48.30
C ASN A 356 -54.32 -21.35 -47.55
N ASN A 357 -54.26 -22.22 -46.54
CA ASN A 357 -55.40 -22.57 -45.68
C ASN A 357 -55.30 -21.90 -44.30
N SER A 358 -54.75 -20.69 -44.20
CA SER A 358 -54.84 -19.88 -42.97
C SER A 358 -56.29 -19.38 -42.80
N THR A 359 -57.04 -20.02 -41.90
CA THR A 359 -58.20 -19.41 -41.22
C THR A 359 -57.73 -18.44 -40.16
#